data_AF-A0A533S0A9-F1
#
_entry.id   AF-A0A533S0A9-F1
#
_cell.length_a   1.000
_cell.length_b   1.000
_cell.length_c   1.000
_cell.angle_alpha   90.00
_cell.angle_beta   90.00
_cell.angle_gamma   90.00
#
_symmetry.space_group_name_H-M   'P 1'
#
loop_
_entity.id
_entity.type
_entity.pdbx_description
1 polymer ?
#
loop_
_entity_poly.entity_id
_entity_poly.type
_entity_poly.pdbx_seq_one_letter_code
_entity_poly.pdbx_strand_id
1 'polypeptide(L)'
;MIRKLYSFTYQFCRNGHMLYSHDGTISRKKCQQCGETYVAACENCNTALQNSFSSPVYLTNSQPVSFPSRPDFCPECGNAFPWAKGDQEVKVASFEFWDMLHPSVTGVARERFDSGHYADAVEAALKALNVQVKKIYKTKTGEELDGVPLMRKAFAHTSPIIQLGDLTEQTGRNIQQGFMDLFAGAIAGIRNPKAHDNIVIDDVRAIHHLFVTSLLFYKLDERL
;
A
#
# COMPACT_ATOMS: atom_id res chain seq x y z
N MET A 1 -4.01 19.96 11.90
CA MET A 1 -3.30 20.57 10.76
C MET A 1 -4.20 20.51 9.54
N ILE A 2 -4.60 21.66 8.98
CA ILE A 2 -5.38 21.71 7.75
C ILE A 2 -4.45 21.29 6.60
N ARG A 3 -4.71 20.16 5.94
CA ARG A 3 -3.92 19.72 4.77
C ARG A 3 -4.18 20.72 3.64
N LYS A 4 -3.13 21.43 3.20
CA LYS A 4 -3.20 22.37 2.09
C LYS A 4 -3.66 21.63 0.83
N LEU A 5 -4.75 22.10 0.22
CA LEU A 5 -5.26 21.58 -1.04
C LEU A 5 -4.58 22.32 -2.20
N TYR A 6 -4.30 21.56 -3.26
CA TYR A 6 -3.73 22.06 -4.51
C TYR A 6 -4.75 21.83 -5.61
N SER A 7 -4.86 22.81 -6.51
CA SER A 7 -5.76 22.76 -7.66
C SER A 7 -5.05 22.15 -8.85
N PHE A 8 -5.76 21.30 -9.57
CA PHE A 8 -5.28 20.63 -10.78
C PHE A 8 -6.28 20.81 -11.89
N THR A 9 -5.78 20.82 -13.13
CA THR A 9 -6.63 20.69 -14.31
C THR A 9 -6.50 19.30 -14.91
N TYR A 10 -7.58 18.72 -15.40
CA TYR A 10 -7.61 17.38 -15.97
C TYR A 10 -8.51 17.26 -17.20
N GLN A 11 -8.24 16.26 -18.03
CA GLN A 11 -9.02 15.89 -19.21
C GLN A 11 -8.98 14.36 -19.42
N PHE A 12 -10.04 13.82 -20.02
CA PHE A 12 -10.09 12.42 -20.45
C PHE A 12 -9.99 12.31 -21.97
N CYS A 13 -9.25 11.32 -22.46
CA CYS A 13 -9.27 10.98 -23.89
C CYS A 13 -10.52 10.17 -24.24
N ARG A 14 -10.80 9.96 -25.54
CA ARG A 14 -11.97 9.16 -25.99
C ARG A 14 -11.98 7.71 -25.47
N ASN A 15 -10.82 7.17 -25.09
CA ASN A 15 -10.68 5.85 -24.44
C ASN A 15 -10.63 5.94 -22.90
N GLY A 16 -10.84 7.12 -22.31
CA GLY A 16 -11.04 7.29 -20.88
C GLY A 16 -9.76 7.39 -20.04
N HIS A 17 -8.58 7.48 -20.66
CA HIS A 17 -7.33 7.76 -19.96
C HIS A 17 -7.28 9.22 -19.50
N MET A 18 -6.94 9.43 -18.23
CA MET A 18 -6.86 10.77 -17.63
C MET A 18 -5.47 11.38 -17.79
N LEU A 19 -5.43 12.65 -18.19
CA LEU A 19 -4.26 13.50 -18.11
C LEU A 19 -4.54 14.64 -17.13
N TYR A 20 -3.59 14.97 -16.25
CA TYR A 20 -3.70 16.10 -15.34
C TYR A 20 -2.43 16.97 -15.34
N SER A 21 -2.56 18.21 -14.90
CA SER A 21 -1.50 19.21 -14.80
C SER A 21 -1.63 20.03 -13.52
N HIS A 22 -0.49 20.41 -12.94
CA HIS A 22 -0.39 21.31 -11.78
C HIS A 22 -0.61 22.79 -12.16
N ASP A 23 -0.15 23.21 -13.34
CA ASP A 23 0.08 24.64 -13.66
C ASP A 23 -0.85 25.18 -14.76
N GLY A 24 -2.08 24.70 -14.82
CA GLY A 24 -3.10 25.17 -15.77
C GLY A 24 -3.19 24.35 -17.06
N THR A 25 -3.69 24.97 -18.13
CA THR A 25 -4.30 24.33 -19.30
C THR A 25 -3.46 23.21 -19.92
N ILE A 26 -4.08 22.03 -20.04
CA ILE A 26 -3.52 20.89 -20.76
C ILE A 26 -3.40 21.25 -22.26
N SER A 27 -2.17 21.46 -22.73
CA SER A 27 -1.87 21.85 -24.12
C SER A 27 -1.80 20.67 -25.10
N ARG A 28 -1.84 19.44 -24.57
CA ARG A 28 -1.69 18.21 -25.38
C ARG A 28 -2.98 17.89 -26.11
N LYS A 29 -2.88 17.65 -27.43
CA LYS A 29 -4.02 17.34 -28.30
C LYS A 29 -4.37 15.85 -28.36
N LYS A 30 -3.41 14.96 -28.07
CA LYS A 30 -3.56 13.49 -28.16
C LYS A 30 -3.08 12.78 -26.90
N CYS A 31 -3.70 11.66 -26.60
CA CYS A 31 -3.37 10.78 -25.48
C CYS A 31 -2.05 10.04 -25.73
N GLN A 32 -1.17 10.00 -24.74
CA GLN A 32 0.09 9.25 -24.85
C GLN A 32 -0.09 7.74 -24.72
N GLN A 33 -1.17 7.29 -24.08
CA GLN A 33 -1.42 5.86 -23.85
C GLN A 33 -2.08 5.18 -25.05
N CYS A 34 -2.93 5.91 -25.79
CA CYS A 34 -3.73 5.32 -26.88
C CYS A 34 -3.80 6.15 -28.18
N GLY A 35 -3.24 7.37 -28.21
CA GLY A 35 -3.25 8.23 -29.40
C GLY A 35 -4.56 9.01 -29.66
N GLU A 36 -5.65 8.68 -28.95
CA GLU A 36 -6.95 9.35 -29.09
C GLU A 36 -6.96 10.81 -28.63
N THR A 37 -7.92 11.59 -29.13
CA THR A 37 -8.09 13.00 -28.73
C THR A 37 -8.74 13.14 -27.37
N TYR A 38 -8.53 14.30 -26.73
CA TYR A 38 -9.21 14.66 -25.48
C TYR A 38 -10.61 15.20 -25.74
N VAL A 39 -11.53 14.86 -24.85
CA VAL A 39 -12.92 15.32 -24.90
C VAL A 39 -13.06 16.48 -23.90
N ALA A 40 -13.42 17.66 -24.42
CA ALA A 40 -13.60 18.87 -23.62
C ALA A 40 -15.08 19.18 -23.31
N ALA A 41 -16.00 18.65 -24.11
CA ALA A 41 -17.44 18.86 -23.98
C ALA A 41 -18.20 17.59 -24.39
N CYS A 42 -19.44 17.46 -23.93
CA CYS A 42 -20.33 16.38 -24.35
C CYS A 42 -20.61 16.46 -25.85
N GLU A 43 -20.38 15.38 -26.60
CA GLU A 43 -20.64 15.30 -28.05
C GLU A 43 -22.14 15.43 -28.40
N ASN A 44 -23.05 15.28 -27.42
CA ASN A 44 -24.49 15.35 -27.65
C ASN A 44 -25.13 16.70 -27.29
N CYS A 45 -24.80 17.26 -26.12
CA CYS A 45 -25.41 18.52 -25.65
C CYS A 45 -24.43 19.71 -25.61
N ASN A 46 -23.17 19.51 -26.00
CA ASN A 46 -22.09 20.51 -25.97
C ASN A 46 -21.77 21.11 -24.59
N THR A 47 -22.31 20.56 -23.50
CA THR A 47 -21.93 20.97 -22.14
C THR A 47 -20.43 20.71 -21.91
N ALA A 48 -19.71 21.73 -21.47
CA ALA A 48 -18.31 21.61 -21.09
C ALA A 48 -18.14 20.64 -19.91
N LEU A 49 -17.10 19.80 -19.97
CA LEU A 49 -16.81 18.86 -18.89
C LEU A 49 -16.06 19.55 -17.75
N GLN A 50 -16.32 19.10 -16.52
CA GLN A 50 -15.50 19.47 -15.38
C GLN A 50 -14.05 19.10 -15.69
N ASN A 51 -13.17 20.09 -15.57
CA ASN A 51 -11.77 19.98 -15.93
C ASN A 51 -10.83 20.44 -14.82
N SER A 52 -11.36 20.61 -13.60
CA SER A 52 -10.57 20.96 -12.42
C SER A 52 -10.97 20.16 -11.19
N PHE A 53 -9.99 19.81 -10.37
CA PHE A 53 -10.19 19.18 -9.07
C PHE A 53 -9.18 19.69 -8.07
N SER A 54 -9.44 19.47 -6.78
CA SER A 54 -8.53 19.81 -5.69
C SER A 54 -8.17 18.56 -4.92
N SER A 55 -6.87 18.39 -4.64
CA SER A 55 -6.37 17.24 -3.88
C SER A 55 -5.20 17.67 -2.99
N PRO A 56 -5.00 17.03 -1.82
CA PRO A 56 -3.70 17.03 -1.17
C PRO A 56 -2.64 16.45 -2.11
N VAL A 57 -1.37 16.73 -1.85
CA VAL A 57 -0.24 16.19 -2.62
C VAL A 57 0.69 15.35 -1.77
N TYR A 58 1.32 14.35 -2.38
CA TYR A 58 2.44 13.63 -1.76
C TYR A 58 3.64 14.58 -1.61
N LEU A 59 4.27 14.59 -0.43
CA LEU A 59 5.45 15.43 -0.18
C LEU A 59 6.66 15.07 -1.05
N THR A 60 6.73 13.83 -1.53
CA THR A 60 7.87 13.28 -2.26
C THR A 60 7.92 13.70 -3.72
N ASN A 61 6.75 13.88 -4.35
CA ASN A 61 6.66 14.11 -5.80
C ASN A 61 5.55 15.10 -6.20
N SER A 62 4.88 15.72 -5.22
CA SER A 62 3.74 16.62 -5.39
C SER A 62 2.54 16.02 -6.14
N GLN A 63 2.48 14.71 -6.38
CA GLN A 63 1.35 14.12 -7.09
C GLN A 63 0.05 14.19 -6.25
N PRO A 64 -1.13 14.34 -6.89
CA PRO A 64 -2.40 14.29 -6.19
C PRO A 64 -2.61 12.96 -5.46
N VAL A 65 -3.09 13.05 -4.22
CA VAL A 65 -3.46 11.89 -3.39
C VAL A 65 -4.79 11.28 -3.83
N SER A 66 -5.74 12.10 -4.27
CA SER A 66 -7.05 11.66 -4.76
C SER A 66 -7.35 12.24 -6.14
N PHE A 67 -8.05 11.46 -6.96
CA PHE A 67 -8.45 11.83 -8.32
C PHE A 67 -9.98 11.83 -8.46
N PRO A 68 -10.55 12.67 -9.34
CA PRO A 68 -11.98 12.66 -9.60
C PRO A 68 -12.39 11.35 -10.29
N SER A 69 -13.59 10.86 -9.97
CA SER A 69 -14.20 9.73 -10.69
C SER A 69 -14.48 10.12 -12.14
N ARG A 70 -14.13 9.24 -13.08
CA ARG A 70 -14.49 9.39 -14.51
C ARG A 70 -16.00 9.13 -14.67
N PRO A 71 -16.81 10.10 -15.13
CA PRO A 71 -18.24 9.87 -15.34
C PRO A 71 -18.47 9.06 -16.62
N ASP A 72 -19.35 8.07 -16.58
CA ASP A 72 -19.74 7.30 -17.76
C ASP A 72 -20.85 8.00 -18.58
N PHE A 73 -21.62 8.88 -17.93
CA PHE A 73 -22.73 9.60 -18.53
C PHE A 73 -22.63 11.10 -18.28
N CYS A 74 -23.11 11.88 -19.24
CA CYS A 74 -23.18 13.33 -19.12
C CYS A 74 -24.21 13.73 -18.05
N PRO A 75 -23.85 14.55 -17.04
CA PRO A 75 -24.77 14.95 -15.98
C PRO A 75 -25.94 15.82 -16.47
N GLU A 76 -25.77 16.53 -17.60
CA GLU A 76 -26.81 17.43 -18.13
C GLU A 76 -27.81 16.73 -19.05
N CYS A 77 -27.35 15.80 -19.90
CA CYS A 77 -28.21 15.17 -20.90
C CYS A 77 -28.36 13.65 -20.79
N GLY A 78 -27.64 13.01 -19.86
CA GLY A 78 -27.72 11.56 -19.60
C GLY A 78 -27.08 10.66 -20.66
N ASN A 79 -26.52 11.21 -21.75
CA ASN A 79 -25.88 10.39 -22.78
C ASN A 79 -24.52 9.86 -22.34
N ALA A 80 -24.21 8.63 -22.75
CA ALA A 80 -22.94 7.98 -22.45
C ALA A 80 -21.77 8.70 -23.15
N PHE A 81 -20.65 8.82 -22.45
CA PHE A 81 -19.41 9.31 -23.03
C PHE A 81 -18.74 8.26 -23.94
N PRO A 82 -17.85 8.68 -24.85
CA PRO A 82 -17.15 7.74 -25.76
C PRO A 82 -16.42 6.61 -25.04
N TRP A 83 -15.86 6.88 -23.86
CA TRP A 83 -15.13 5.90 -23.05
C TRP A 83 -16.01 4.93 -22.28
N ALA A 84 -17.33 5.16 -22.18
CA ALA A 84 -18.23 4.26 -21.46
C ALA A 84 -18.37 2.88 -22.15
N LYS A 85 -17.92 2.75 -23.40
CA LYS A 85 -17.96 1.50 -24.19
C LYS A 85 -16.70 0.65 -24.07
N GLY A 86 -15.67 1.15 -23.38
CA GLY A 86 -14.28 0.75 -23.58
C GLY A 86 -13.64 -0.06 -22.45
N ASP A 87 -14.38 -0.91 -21.75
CA ASP A 87 -13.76 -1.95 -20.92
C ASP A 87 -13.75 -3.27 -21.72
N GLN A 88 -13.01 -3.31 -22.84
CA GLN A 88 -12.56 -4.60 -23.33
C GLN A 88 -11.45 -5.06 -22.40
N GLU A 89 -11.78 -6.00 -21.51
CA GLU A 89 -10.84 -6.73 -20.65
C GLU A 89 -9.64 -7.20 -21.47
N VAL A 90 -8.56 -6.42 -21.45
CA VAL A 90 -7.26 -6.98 -21.76
C VAL A 90 -6.99 -7.95 -20.62
N LYS A 91 -7.11 -9.26 -20.88
CA LYS A 91 -6.64 -10.33 -19.98
C LYS A 91 -5.11 -10.26 -19.89
N VAL A 92 -4.61 -9.23 -19.23
CA VAL A 92 -3.31 -9.27 -18.59
C VAL A 92 -3.47 -10.31 -17.49
N ALA A 93 -2.61 -11.32 -17.42
CA ALA A 93 -2.57 -12.20 -16.26
C ALA A 93 -2.47 -11.29 -15.02
N SER A 94 -3.55 -11.20 -14.24
CA SER A 94 -3.64 -10.31 -13.11
C SER A 94 -2.73 -10.88 -12.04
N PHE A 95 -1.50 -10.34 -11.96
CA PHE A 95 -0.61 -10.60 -10.84
C PHE A 95 -1.24 -9.94 -9.63
N GLU A 96 -1.87 -10.73 -8.77
CA GLU A 96 -2.43 -10.25 -7.52
C GLU A 96 -1.26 -9.91 -6.59
N PHE A 97 -1.34 -8.83 -5.83
CA PHE A 97 -0.25 -8.47 -4.90
C PHE A 97 0.00 -9.57 -3.85
N TRP A 98 -1.00 -10.42 -3.59
CA TRP A 98 -0.90 -11.61 -2.77
C TRP A 98 0.20 -12.58 -3.22
N ASP A 99 0.49 -12.65 -4.52
CA ASP A 99 1.53 -13.52 -5.08
C ASP A 99 2.94 -13.00 -4.77
N MET A 100 3.06 -11.74 -4.33
CA MET A 100 4.31 -11.11 -3.92
C MET A 100 4.53 -11.16 -2.40
N LEU A 101 3.55 -11.66 -1.63
CA LEU A 101 3.61 -11.74 -0.17
C LEU A 101 4.08 -13.12 0.29
N HIS A 102 4.75 -13.13 1.44
CA HIS A 102 5.16 -14.35 2.11
C HIS A 102 3.95 -15.26 2.40
N PRO A 103 4.02 -16.59 2.16
CA PRO A 103 2.89 -17.50 2.35
C PRO A 103 2.24 -17.43 3.74
N SER A 104 3.04 -17.25 4.81
CA SER A 104 2.53 -17.08 6.19
C SER A 104 1.68 -15.83 6.36
N VAL A 105 1.91 -14.77 5.58
CA VAL A 105 1.11 -13.54 5.59
C VAL A 105 -0.18 -13.79 4.82
N THR A 106 -0.08 -14.26 3.58
CA THR A 106 -1.24 -14.55 2.72
C THR A 106 -2.22 -15.51 3.40
N GLY A 107 -1.71 -16.57 4.04
CA GLY A 107 -2.53 -17.60 4.69
C GLY A 107 -3.35 -17.12 5.89
N VAL A 108 -3.01 -15.99 6.52
CA VAL A 108 -3.76 -15.46 7.67
C VAL A 108 -4.49 -14.15 7.38
N ALA A 109 -4.02 -13.39 6.40
CA ALA A 109 -4.50 -12.04 6.11
C ALA A 109 -5.54 -12.00 4.98
N ARG A 110 -5.43 -12.87 3.96
CA ARG A 110 -6.21 -12.75 2.70
C ARG A 110 -7.71 -12.69 2.93
N GLU A 111 -8.29 -13.69 3.58
CA GLU A 111 -9.74 -13.74 3.81
C GLU A 111 -10.29 -12.51 4.55
N ARG A 112 -9.55 -12.04 5.57
CA ARG A 112 -9.91 -10.85 6.36
C ARG A 112 -9.88 -9.59 5.48
N PHE A 113 -8.82 -9.45 4.69
CA PHE A 113 -8.63 -8.34 3.79
C PHE A 113 -9.71 -8.31 2.70
N ASP A 114 -9.96 -9.43 2.04
CA ASP A 114 -10.96 -9.55 0.96
C ASP A 114 -12.38 -9.30 1.48
N SER A 115 -12.62 -9.52 2.78
CA SER A 115 -13.87 -9.20 3.46
C SER A 115 -13.95 -7.75 3.99
N GLY A 116 -12.97 -6.90 3.66
CA GLY A 116 -12.92 -5.49 4.10
C GLY A 116 -12.40 -5.25 5.51
N HIS A 117 -11.96 -6.28 6.23
CA HIS A 117 -11.41 -6.18 7.59
C HIS A 117 -9.89 -5.92 7.56
N TYR A 118 -9.51 -4.77 7.02
CA TYR A 118 -8.10 -4.42 6.75
C TYR A 118 -7.21 -4.38 7.99
N ALA A 119 -7.68 -3.75 9.07
CA ALA A 119 -6.96 -3.70 10.34
C ALA A 119 -6.73 -5.10 10.91
N ASP A 120 -7.76 -5.95 10.89
CA ASP A 120 -7.69 -7.32 11.39
C ASP A 120 -6.76 -8.19 10.55
N ALA A 121 -6.72 -7.98 9.23
CA ALA A 121 -5.80 -8.67 8.33
C ALA A 121 -4.34 -8.38 8.71
N VAL A 122 -4.01 -7.11 8.97
CA VAL A 122 -2.68 -6.68 9.41
C VAL A 122 -2.35 -7.22 10.81
N GLU A 123 -3.29 -7.14 11.74
CA GLU A 123 -3.10 -7.67 13.10
C GLU A 123 -2.84 -9.18 13.07
N ALA A 124 -3.61 -9.92 12.27
CA ALA A 124 -3.44 -11.36 12.10
C ALA A 124 -2.04 -11.71 11.57
N ALA A 125 -1.54 -10.98 10.57
CA ALA A 125 -0.21 -11.18 10.01
C ALA A 125 0.91 -10.92 11.04
N LEU A 126 0.83 -9.81 11.79
CA LEU A 126 1.83 -9.48 12.81
C LEU A 126 1.78 -10.42 14.02
N LYS A 127 0.58 -10.86 14.40
CA LYS A 127 0.40 -11.89 15.44
C LYS A 127 1.04 -13.20 15.00
N ALA A 128 0.87 -13.61 13.74
CA ALA A 128 1.51 -14.80 13.20
C ALA A 128 3.05 -14.69 13.25
N LEU A 129 3.62 -13.55 12.85
CA LEU A 129 5.06 -13.29 12.93
C LEU A 129 5.57 -13.40 14.38
N ASN A 130 4.89 -12.74 15.31
CA ASN A 130 5.23 -12.77 16.72
C ASN A 130 5.20 -14.19 17.31
N VAL A 131 4.19 -14.99 16.95
CA VAL A 131 4.08 -16.39 17.38
C VAL A 131 5.25 -17.21 16.84
N GLN A 132 5.69 -17.01 15.60
CA GLN A 132 6.83 -17.75 15.05
C GLN A 132 8.13 -17.41 15.78
N VAL A 133 8.41 -16.12 16.01
CA VAL A 133 9.59 -15.70 16.79
C VAL A 133 9.53 -16.29 18.21
N LYS A 134 8.36 -16.23 18.86
CA LYS A 134 8.13 -16.78 20.21
C LYS A 134 8.42 -18.28 20.26
N LYS A 135 7.97 -19.03 19.25
CA LYS A 135 8.21 -20.47 19.13
C LYS A 135 9.71 -20.77 19.03
N ILE A 136 10.43 -20.10 18.12
CA ILE A 136 11.87 -20.30 17.93
C ILE A 136 12.64 -19.96 19.21
N TYR A 137 12.32 -18.82 19.82
CA TYR A 137 12.95 -18.35 21.05
C TYR A 137 12.75 -19.36 22.20
N LYS A 138 11.50 -19.76 22.46
CA LYS A 138 11.17 -20.72 23.51
C LYS A 138 11.85 -22.07 23.31
N THR A 139 11.97 -22.54 22.06
CA THR A 139 12.71 -23.78 21.75
C THR A 139 14.20 -23.67 22.09
N LYS A 140 14.83 -22.51 21.90
CA LYS A 140 16.26 -22.30 22.17
C LYS A 140 16.58 -22.00 23.64
N THR A 141 15.67 -21.35 24.37
CA THR A 141 15.95 -20.82 25.73
C THR A 141 15.11 -21.42 26.84
N GLY A 142 13.97 -22.04 26.51
CA GLY A 142 12.96 -22.47 27.49
C GLY A 142 12.12 -21.32 28.08
N GLU A 143 12.47 -20.07 27.80
CA GLU A 143 11.79 -18.88 28.32
C GLU A 143 10.66 -18.45 27.38
N GLU A 144 9.59 -17.93 27.97
CA GLU A 144 8.45 -17.40 27.22
C GLU A 144 8.38 -15.88 27.33
N LEU A 145 8.60 -15.20 26.20
CA LEU A 145 8.43 -13.75 26.05
C LEU A 145 7.42 -13.45 24.94
N ASP A 146 6.94 -12.21 24.89
CA ASP A 146 6.01 -11.73 23.87
C ASP A 146 6.33 -10.28 23.51
N GLY A 147 5.81 -9.83 22.37
CA GLY A 147 5.82 -8.43 21.97
C GLY A 147 7.22 -7.85 21.76
N VAL A 148 7.37 -6.56 22.09
CA VAL A 148 8.64 -5.84 21.98
C VAL A 148 9.77 -6.47 22.82
N PRO A 149 9.56 -6.87 24.10
CA PRO A 149 10.60 -7.56 24.87
C PRO A 149 11.15 -8.80 24.18
N LEU A 150 10.27 -9.62 23.58
CA LEU A 150 10.67 -10.79 22.79
C LEU A 150 11.56 -10.39 21.61
N MET A 151 11.15 -9.42 20.79
CA MET A 151 11.92 -9.02 19.61
C MET A 151 13.31 -8.50 19.99
N ARG A 152 13.39 -7.68 21.04
CA ARG A 152 14.65 -7.10 21.52
C ARG A 152 15.62 -8.15 22.05
N LYS A 153 15.11 -9.17 22.75
CA LYS A 153 15.95 -10.22 23.32
C LYS A 153 16.31 -11.30 22.30
N ALA A 154 15.36 -11.68 21.43
CA ALA A 154 15.58 -12.69 20.41
C ALA A 154 16.63 -12.25 19.39
N PHE A 155 16.59 -10.99 18.95
CA PHE A 155 17.44 -10.46 17.89
C PHE A 155 18.54 -9.51 18.39
N ALA A 156 18.91 -9.58 19.66
CA ALA A 156 19.90 -8.70 20.27
C ALA A 156 21.17 -8.54 19.41
N HIS A 157 21.71 -7.33 19.31
CA HIS A 157 22.93 -7.07 18.53
C HIS A 157 24.18 -7.71 19.14
N THR A 158 24.16 -7.97 20.46
CA THR A 158 25.20 -8.67 21.22
C THR A 158 24.64 -10.01 21.70
N SER A 159 25.14 -11.10 21.15
CA SER A 159 24.71 -12.48 21.47
C SER A 159 23.20 -12.75 21.20
N PRO A 160 22.75 -12.67 19.93
CA PRO A 160 21.37 -12.98 19.58
C PRO A 160 21.03 -14.45 19.78
N ILE A 161 19.79 -14.73 20.19
CA ILE A 161 19.23 -16.09 20.18
C ILE A 161 18.86 -16.51 18.74
N ILE A 162 18.44 -15.55 17.93
CA ILE A 162 18.13 -15.71 16.50
C ILE A 162 19.04 -14.77 15.72
N GLN A 163 20.04 -15.34 15.06
CA GLN A 163 21.00 -14.60 14.27
C GLN A 163 20.43 -14.32 12.87
N LEU A 164 20.51 -13.08 12.41
CA LEU A 164 19.97 -12.60 11.14
C LEU A 164 21.06 -12.11 10.16
N GLY A 165 22.30 -12.03 10.62
CA GLY A 165 23.46 -11.63 9.84
C GLY A 165 24.76 -12.15 10.45
N ASP A 166 25.84 -12.16 9.66
CA ASP A 166 27.15 -12.57 10.14
C ASP A 166 27.73 -11.54 11.12
N LEU A 167 27.86 -11.90 12.39
CA LEU A 167 28.32 -10.98 13.43
C LEU A 167 29.84 -10.71 13.38
N THR A 168 30.59 -11.46 12.58
CA THR A 168 32.02 -11.20 12.36
C THR A 168 32.22 -9.95 11.49
N GLU A 169 31.28 -9.68 10.59
CA GLU A 169 31.30 -8.52 9.70
C GLU A 169 30.54 -7.33 10.26
N GLN A 170 31.02 -6.11 9.97
CA GLN A 170 30.29 -4.89 10.33
C GLN A 170 28.92 -4.83 9.65
N THR A 171 28.83 -5.28 8.39
CA THR A 171 27.59 -5.34 7.63
C THR A 171 26.57 -6.26 8.30
N GLY A 172 26.96 -7.46 8.71
CA GLY A 172 26.04 -8.39 9.36
C GLY A 172 25.62 -7.92 10.76
N ARG A 173 26.49 -7.25 11.53
CA ARG A 173 26.10 -6.56 12.78
C ARG A 173 25.06 -5.46 12.54
N ASN A 174 25.24 -4.66 11.48
CA ASN A 174 24.28 -3.62 11.10
C ASN A 174 22.94 -4.23 10.69
N ILE A 175 22.95 -5.33 9.92
CA ILE A 175 21.74 -6.08 9.54
C ILE A 175 21.04 -6.61 10.80
N GLN A 176 21.78 -7.22 11.72
CA GLN A 176 21.23 -7.76 12.97
C GLN A 176 20.50 -6.66 13.76
N GLN A 177 21.17 -5.54 14.02
CA GLN A 177 20.60 -4.41 14.77
C GLN A 177 19.41 -3.80 14.02
N GLY A 178 19.56 -3.52 12.73
CA GLY A 178 18.52 -2.88 11.92
C GLY A 178 17.24 -3.71 11.86
N PHE A 179 17.35 -5.03 11.65
CA PHE A 179 16.17 -5.88 11.66
C PHE A 179 15.59 -6.04 13.06
N MET A 180 16.40 -6.13 14.13
CA MET A 180 15.86 -6.09 15.50
C MET A 180 14.99 -4.84 15.72
N ASP A 181 15.44 -3.67 15.25
CA ASP A 181 14.66 -2.43 15.32
C ASP A 181 13.37 -2.50 14.49
N LEU A 182 13.42 -3.06 13.28
CA LEU A 182 12.23 -3.24 12.45
C LEU A 182 11.22 -4.21 13.06
N PHE A 183 11.66 -5.36 13.59
CA PHE A 183 10.80 -6.31 14.29
C PHE A 183 10.15 -5.68 15.51
N ALA A 184 10.93 -5.03 16.36
CA ALA A 184 10.42 -4.37 17.56
C ALA A 184 9.46 -3.21 17.19
N GLY A 185 9.81 -2.41 16.18
CA GLY A 185 9.01 -1.28 15.71
C GLY A 185 7.68 -1.72 15.08
N ALA A 186 7.69 -2.77 14.26
CA ALA A 186 6.47 -3.31 13.66
C ALA A 186 5.50 -3.82 14.74
N ILE A 187 6.01 -4.53 15.75
CA ILE A 187 5.20 -5.03 16.86
C ILE A 187 4.73 -3.90 17.78
N ALA A 188 5.53 -2.86 18.01
CA ALA A 188 5.14 -1.74 18.86
C ALA A 188 4.13 -0.80 18.19
N GLY A 189 4.40 -0.42 16.93
CA GLY A 189 3.72 0.67 16.24
C GLY A 189 2.56 0.23 15.35
N ILE A 190 2.55 -1.02 14.88
CA ILE A 190 1.48 -1.54 14.02
C ILE A 190 0.53 -2.45 14.80
N ARG A 191 1.05 -3.28 15.70
CA ARG A 191 0.26 -4.26 16.50
C ARG A 191 -0.36 -3.66 17.78
N ASN A 192 -0.54 -2.34 17.89
CA ASN A 192 -1.13 -1.72 19.09
C ASN A 192 -2.51 -1.08 18.88
N PRO A 193 -3.59 -1.87 18.72
CA PRO A 193 -4.96 -1.36 18.63
C PRO A 193 -5.53 -0.88 19.97
N LYS A 194 -4.99 -1.27 21.13
CA LYS A 194 -5.59 -0.91 22.44
C LYS A 194 -5.23 0.49 22.94
N ALA A 195 -4.21 1.13 22.37
CA ALA A 195 -3.80 2.50 22.72
C ALA A 195 -4.20 3.54 21.66
N HIS A 196 -4.68 3.09 20.50
CA HIS A 196 -5.10 3.96 19.42
C HIS A 196 -6.56 3.65 19.09
N ASP A 197 -7.47 4.42 19.68
CA ASP A 197 -8.90 4.42 19.35
C ASP A 197 -9.13 4.29 17.84
N ASN A 198 -9.77 3.19 17.41
CA ASN A 198 -10.39 3.00 16.10
C ASN A 198 -9.61 3.58 14.89
N ILE A 199 -8.32 3.25 14.74
CA ILE A 199 -7.61 3.56 13.48
C ILE A 199 -8.23 2.71 12.37
N VAL A 200 -9.10 3.32 11.59
CA VAL A 200 -9.56 2.78 10.31
C VAL A 200 -8.41 2.93 9.32
N ILE A 201 -7.88 1.80 8.85
CA ILE A 201 -6.94 1.77 7.73
C ILE A 201 -7.69 1.34 6.47
N ASP A 202 -7.34 1.96 5.34
CA ASP A 202 -7.81 1.53 4.03
C ASP A 202 -7.04 0.29 3.53
N ASP A 203 -7.51 -0.27 2.42
CA ASP A 203 -6.93 -1.40 1.72
C ASP A 203 -5.45 -1.16 1.36
N VAL A 204 -5.14 0.01 0.80
CA VAL A 204 -3.78 0.37 0.39
C VAL A 204 -2.83 0.42 1.58
N ARG A 205 -3.26 0.97 2.72
CA ARG A 205 -2.46 1.00 3.95
C ARG A 205 -2.28 -0.38 4.53
N ALA A 206 -3.31 -1.22 4.52
CA ALA A 206 -3.16 -2.61 4.91
C ALA A 206 -2.14 -3.34 4.03
N ILE A 207 -2.18 -3.17 2.70
CA ILE A 207 -1.19 -3.75 1.77
C ILE A 207 0.24 -3.36 2.17
N HIS A 208 0.51 -2.08 2.46
CA HIS A 208 1.83 -1.64 2.90
C HIS A 208 2.30 -2.35 4.18
N HIS A 209 1.42 -2.49 5.18
CA HIS A 209 1.75 -3.19 6.41
C HIS A 209 1.96 -4.70 6.19
N LEU A 210 1.19 -5.31 5.29
CA LEU A 210 1.37 -6.71 4.90
C LEU A 210 2.72 -6.93 4.19
N PHE A 211 3.16 -6.00 3.33
CA PHE A 211 4.48 -6.07 2.70
C PHE A 211 5.63 -5.92 3.72
N VAL A 212 5.51 -5.02 4.69
CA VAL A 212 6.49 -4.92 5.79
C VAL A 212 6.54 -6.23 6.57
N THR A 213 5.38 -6.79 6.91
CA THR A 213 5.30 -8.06 7.65
C THR A 213 5.88 -9.22 6.84
N SER A 214 5.62 -9.24 5.53
CA SER A 214 6.17 -10.21 4.56
C SER A 214 7.70 -10.15 4.52
N LEU A 215 8.27 -8.95 4.40
CA LEU A 215 9.72 -8.73 4.45
C LEU A 215 10.34 -9.31 5.74
N LEU A 216 9.68 -9.09 6.89
CA LEU A 216 10.15 -9.63 8.17
C LEU A 216 10.07 -11.16 8.24
N PHE A 217 9.03 -11.77 7.65
CA PHE A 217 8.96 -13.23 7.54
C PHE A 217 10.09 -13.80 6.69
N TYR A 218 10.32 -13.27 5.49
CA TYR A 218 11.45 -13.70 4.66
C TYR A 218 12.78 -13.56 5.40
N LYS A 219 12.98 -12.44 6.09
CA LYS A 219 14.21 -12.25 6.86
C LYS A 219 14.35 -13.26 8.01
N LEU A 220 13.25 -13.63 8.67
CA LEU A 220 13.24 -14.65 9.70
C LEU A 220 13.56 -16.04 9.14
N ASP A 221 13.12 -16.33 7.92
CA ASP A 221 13.40 -17.60 7.24
C ASP A 221 14.87 -17.71 6.80
N GLU A 222 15.49 -16.58 6.43
CA GLU A 222 16.91 -16.45 6.11
C GLU A 222 17.86 -16.45 7.32
N ARG A 223 17.35 -16.66 8.54
CA ARG A 223 18.16 -16.67 9.78
C ARG A 223 19.31 -17.69 9.72
N LEU A 224 20.41 -17.36 10.40
CA LEU A 224 21.62 -18.19 10.54
C LEU A 224 21.54 -19.11 11.77
#